data_AF-A0A2H6FXL8-F1
#
_entry.id   AF-A0A2H6FXL8-F1
#
_cell.length_a   1.000
_cell.length_b   1.000
_cell.length_c   1.000
_cell.angle_alpha   90.00
_cell.angle_beta   90.00
_cell.angle_gamma   90.00
#
_symmetry.space_group_name_H-M   'P 1'
#
loop_
_entity.id
_entity.type
_entity.pdbx_description
1 polymer ?
#
loop_
_entity_poly.entity_id
_entity_poly.type
_entity_poly.pdbx_seq_one_letter_code
_entity_poly.pdbx_strand_id
1 'polypeptide(L)' 'MKLWLLDADVIIDLLSAGIFDDLVERHEVYTATIVIGEVKSFYSSGEKKLINFRTLYVDNGKVKELTANA' A
#
# COMPACT_ATOMS: atom_id res chain seq x y z
N MET A 1 -16.60 7.68 -8.57
CA MET A 1 -15.42 6.83 -8.32
C MET A 1 -14.30 7.75 -7.84
N LYS A 2 -13.77 7.54 -6.63
CA LYS A 2 -12.76 8.42 -6.04
C LYS A 2 -11.41 7.73 -6.15
N LEU A 3 -10.46 8.35 -6.85
CA LEU A 3 -9.11 7.84 -7.03
C LEU A 3 -8.30 8.14 -5.77
N TRP A 4 -7.63 7.13 -5.21
CA TRP A 4 -6.74 7.29 -4.08
C TRP A 4 -5.29 7.13 -4.54
N LEU A 5 -4.53 8.21 -4.49
CA LEU A 5 -3.08 8.19 -4.68
C LEU A 5 -2.43 8.31 -3.31
N LEU A 6 -1.78 7.24 -2.85
CA LEU A 6 -1.27 7.14 -1.49
C LEU A 6 0.26 7.18 -1.44
N ASP A 7 0.76 7.90 -0.46
CA ASP A 7 2.17 7.95 -0.07
C ASP A 7 2.51 6.81 0.90
N ALA A 8 3.81 6.51 1.07
CA ALA A 8 4.29 5.35 1.84
C ALA A 8 3.83 5.38 3.30
N ASP A 9 3.97 6.52 3.97
CA ASP A 9 3.61 6.67 5.39
C ASP A 9 2.11 6.44 5.60
N VAL A 10 1.26 6.96 4.71
CA VAL A 10 -0.19 6.73 4.77
C VAL A 10 -0.52 5.25 4.62
N ILE A 11 0.13 4.55 3.69
CA ILE A 11 -0.05 3.10 3.53
C ILE A 11 0.37 2.36 4.81
N ILE A 12 1.52 2.71 5.39
CA ILE A 12 2.04 2.10 6.61
C ILE A 12 1.10 2.32 7.79
N ASP A 13 0.53 3.52 7.94
CA ASP A 13 -0.43 3.85 8.99
C ASP A 13 -1.72 3.04 8.83
N LEU A 14 -2.24 2.92 7.61
CA LEU A 14 -3.45 2.14 7.32
C LEU A 14 -3.24 0.63 7.54
N LEU A 15 -2.05 0.11 7.20
CA LEU A 15 -1.65 -1.27 7.51
C LEU A 15 -1.55 -1.48 9.02
N SER A 16 -0.97 -0.52 9.74
CA SER A 16 -0.82 -0.56 11.20
C SER A 16 -2.16 -0.52 11.91
N ALA A 17 -3.12 0.24 11.38
CA ALA A 17 -4.50 0.28 11.84
C ALA A 17 -5.34 -0.94 11.41
N GLY A 18 -4.83 -1.81 10.54
CA GLY A 18 -5.53 -3.00 10.06
C GLY A 18 -6.69 -2.71 9.10
N ILE A 19 -6.72 -1.54 8.47
CA ILE A 19 -7.81 -1.09 7.59
C ILE A 19 -7.41 -0.99 6.12
N PHE A 20 -6.14 -1.20 5.78
CA PHE A 20 -5.66 -1.11 4.40
C PHE A 20 -6.30 -2.17 3.49
N ASP A 21 -6.52 -3.38 4.00
CA ASP A 21 -7.18 -4.46 3.25
C ASP A 21 -8.62 -4.07 2.86
N ASP A 22 -9.39 -3.53 3.80
CA ASP A 22 -10.74 -3.03 3.53
C ASP A 22 -10.75 -1.88 2.51
N LEU A 23 -9.71 -1.01 2.54
CA LEU A 23 -9.60 0.10 1.60
C LEU A 23 -9.43 -0.41 0.17
N VAL A 24 -8.50 -1.35 -0.07
CA VAL A 24 -8.20 -1.88 -1.41
C VAL A 24 -9.30 -2.78 -1.96
N GLU A 25 -10.14 -3.38 -1.10
CA GLU A 25 -11.33 -4.12 -1.53
C GLU A 25 -12.46 -3.20 -2.03
N ARG A 26 -12.53 -1.97 -1.51
CA ARG A 26 -13.66 -1.05 -1.75
C ARG A 26 -13.33 0.08 -2.71
N HIS A 27 -12.05 0.39 -2.91
CA HIS A 27 -11.60 1.54 -3.70
C HIS A 27 -10.44 1.17 -4.61
N GLU A 28 -10.36 1.83 -5.77
CA GLU A 28 -9.16 1.76 -6.58
C GLU A 28 -8.05 2.59 -5.96
N VAL A 29 -6.99 1.90 -5.53
CA VAL A 29 -5.80 2.51 -4.94
C VAL A 29 -4.66 2.49 -5.95
N TYR A 30 -4.00 3.63 -6.08
CA TYR A 30 -2.84 3.84 -6.92
C TYR A 30 -1.67 4.29 -6.07
N THR A 31 -0.46 3.91 -6.48
CA THR A 31 0.77 4.32 -5.80
C THR A 31 1.95 4.31 -6.76
N ALA A 32 2.96 5.14 -6.50
CA ALA A 32 4.15 5.22 -7.34
C ALA A 32 5.10 4.04 -7.12
N THR A 33 5.89 3.67 -8.14
CA THR A 33 6.93 2.63 -8.02
C THR A 33 7.86 2.84 -6.82
N ILE A 34 8.24 4.09 -6.55
CA ILE A 34 9.10 4.43 -5.41
C ILE A 34 8.44 4.14 -4.07
N VAL A 35 7.15 4.46 -3.93
CA VAL A 35 6.36 4.22 -2.71
C VAL A 35 6.23 2.71 -2.43
N ILE A 36 6.00 1.89 -3.47
CA ILE A 36 5.99 0.42 -3.34
C ILE A 36 7.30 -0.08 -2.72
N GLY A 37 8.43 0.52 -3.11
CA GLY A 37 9.75 0.19 -2.60
C GLY A 37 10.00 0.65 -1.16
N GLU A 38 9.26 1.63 -0.67
CA GLU A 38 9.39 2.20 0.68
C GLU A 38 8.59 1.42 1.73
N VAL A 39 7.45 0.84 1.35
CA VAL A 39 6.58 0.04 2.24
C VAL A 39 7.19 -1.35 2.50
N LYS A 40 8.12 -1.42 3.45
CA LYS A 40 8.85 -2.66 3.82
C LYS A 40 8.41 -3.26 5.15
N SER A 41 7.78 -2.48 6.01
CA SER A 41 7.32 -2.93 7.32
C SER A 41 6.28 -1.98 7.91
N PHE A 42 5.48 -2.48 8.84
CA PHE A 42 4.52 -1.70 9.61
C PHE A 42 4.45 -2.24 11.05
N TYR A 43 3.84 -1.50 11.98
CA TYR A 43 3.65 -1.96 13.35
C TYR A 43 2.22 -2.45 13.56
N SER A 44 2.05 -3.61 14.19
CA SER A 44 0.73 -4.17 14.48
C SER A 44 0.78 -4.77 15.87
N SER A 45 -0.11 -4.32 16.76
CA SER A 45 -0.14 -4.73 18.17
C SER A 45 1.21 -4.56 18.91
N GLY A 46 1.96 -3.50 18.58
CA GLY A 46 3.27 -3.20 19.18
C GLY A 46 4.45 -3.95 18.56
N GLU A 47 4.20 -4.86 17.62
CA GLU A 47 5.25 -5.64 16.95
C GLU A 47 5.49 -5.13 15.53
N LYS A 48 6.76 -5.03 15.15
CA LYS A 48 7.15 -4.70 13.77
C LYS A 48 6.98 -5.92 12.88
N LYS A 49 6.12 -5.81 11.88
CA LYS A 49 5.91 -6.84 10.85
C LYS A 49 6.60 -6.44 9.56
N LEU A 50 7.42 -7.34 9.02
CA LEU A 50 7.98 -7.19 7.68
C LEU A 50 6.90 -7.51 6.65
N ILE A 51 6.91 -6.79 5.54
CA ILE A 51 5.94 -6.99 4.47
C ILE A 51 6.63 -6.94 3.11
N ASN A 52 6.19 -7.80 2.20
CA ASN A 52 6.49 -7.64 0.78
C ASN A 52 5.26 -7.02 0.11
N PHE A 53 5.20 -5.69 0.13
CA PHE A 53 4.03 -4.95 -0.34
C PHE A 53 3.71 -5.23 -1.81
N ARG A 54 4.74 -5.37 -2.66
CA ARG A 54 4.56 -5.69 -4.09
C ARG A 54 3.82 -7.01 -4.27
N THR A 55 4.30 -8.09 -3.65
CA THR A 55 3.67 -9.41 -3.80
C THR A 55 2.26 -9.46 -3.21
N LEU A 56 2.02 -8.76 -2.09
CA LEU A 56 0.74 -8.83 -1.39
C LEU A 56 -0.35 -7.89 -1.94
N TYR A 57 0.01 -6.83 -2.65
CA TYR A 57 -0.95 -5.82 -3.08
C TYR A 57 -0.83 -5.41 -4.54
N VAL A 58 0.36 -5.44 -5.14
CA VAL A 58 0.55 -4.95 -6.51
C VAL A 58 0.42 -6.10 -7.52
N ASP A 59 1.18 -7.17 -7.31
CA ASP A 59 1.22 -8.31 -8.25
C ASP A 59 -0.12 -9.06 -8.30
N ASN A 60 -0.93 -8.98 -7.24
CA ASN A 60 -2.28 -9.55 -7.20
C ASN A 60 -3.38 -8.55 -7.62
N GLY A 61 -3.00 -7.35 -8.08
CA GLY A 61 -3.92 -6.37 -8.65
C GLY A 61 -4.77 -5.58 -7.64
N LYS A 62 -4.51 -5.67 -6.33
CA LYS A 62 -5.23 -4.89 -5.31
C LYS A 62 -4.87 -3.40 -5.34
N VAL A 63 -3.65 -3.08 -5.74
CA VAL A 63 -3.09 -1.73 -5.85
C VAL A 63 -2.45 -1.58 -7.23
N LYS A 64 -2.77 -0.48 -7.92
CA LYS A 64 -2.24 -0.18 -9.25
C LYS A 64 -0.97 0.66 -9.14
N GLU A 65 0.10 0.16 -9.74
CA GLU A 65 1.38 0.87 -9.84
C GLU A 65 1.31 1.99 -10.89
N LEU A 66 1.79 3.18 -10.53
CA LEU A 66 2.02 4.29 -11.44
C LEU A 66 3.52 4.46 -11.64
N THR A 67 3.96 4.24 -12.87
CA THR A 67 5.35 4.45 -13.27
C THR A 67 5.46 5.83 -13.91
N ALA A 68 6.40 6.65 -13.44
CA ALA A 68 6.77 7.86 -14.15
C ALA A 68 7.58 7.45 -15.40
N ASN A 69 6.99 7.61 -16.58
CA ASN A 69 7.74 7.52 -17.83
C ASN A 69 8.23 8.93 -18.16
N ALA A 70 9.55 9.06 -18.37
CA ALA A 70 10.20 10.31 -18.77
C ALA A 70 9.90 10.67 -20.23
#